data_AF-B4GB95-F1
#
_entry.id   AF-B4GB95-F1
#
_cell.length_a   1.000
_cell.length_b   1.000
_cell.length_c   1.000
_cell.angle_alpha   90.00
_cell.angle_beta   90.00
_cell.angle_gamma   90.00
#
_symmetry.space_group_name_H-M   'P 1'
#
loop_
_entity.id
_entity.type
_entity.pdbx_description
1 polymer ?
#
loop_
_entity_poly.entity_id
_entity_poly.type
_entity_poly.pdbx_seq_one_letter_code
_entity_poly.pdbx_strand_id
1 'polypeptide(L)'
;MSREVLEPPVLGMSQNRRYRVNVVHEDFGGDKWNGGNKQGRSVSKGYEEPDLYGEDDDEEDPDAAKIEDNVSGGYKLSFHVSKSFYGGLIGAKGSTKRRIEEETRSEIYIPRQHEASSNVTIKAKERSQVCAALRQIRSLVGSLRRKMRPTHFLAVPLNFGEVQNRFLELKTSILEAQLPGIDTELFTPEICIHLTLGVYVLLDDDERKKALEELESCRSMLADLATPFEMKVKGLEIMNDDPSSTRIVYGCIEAPELQKFADRCLAHFQTTGFSATDNNDRNSIKLHMTVLNNRYRKKELKCPNSFDAREILKRFGDFDFGSAKCSAVHLCALQSSGTDGFYKISGSLEF
;
A
#
# COMPACT_ATOMS: atom_id res chain seq x y z
N MET A 1 -37.35 24.05 -17.60
CA MET A 1 -36.62 23.17 -16.67
C MET A 1 -36.73 23.77 -15.30
N SER A 2 -37.38 23.08 -14.37
CA SER A 2 -37.71 23.57 -13.02
C SER A 2 -36.45 23.84 -12.21
N ARG A 3 -36.48 24.89 -11.37
CA ARG A 3 -35.37 25.31 -10.50
C ARG A 3 -34.89 24.22 -9.52
N GLU A 4 -35.68 23.17 -9.30
CA GLU A 4 -35.38 22.06 -8.39
C GLU A 4 -34.23 21.16 -8.85
N VAL A 5 -33.86 21.18 -10.15
CA VAL A 5 -32.72 20.39 -10.65
C VAL A 5 -31.37 21.07 -10.36
N LEU A 6 -31.35 22.39 -10.19
CA LEU A 6 -30.11 23.15 -10.01
C LEU A 6 -29.72 23.35 -8.53
N GLU A 7 -30.64 23.14 -7.59
CA GLU A 7 -30.40 23.29 -6.15
C GLU A 7 -31.07 22.16 -5.34
N PRO A 8 -30.47 20.95 -5.28
CA PRO A 8 -31.03 19.85 -4.51
C PRO A 8 -31.01 20.15 -2.99
N PRO A 9 -32.02 19.66 -2.23
CA PRO A 9 -32.12 19.90 -0.80
C PRO A 9 -30.91 19.34 -0.04
N VAL A 10 -30.48 20.09 0.98
CA VAL A 10 -29.29 19.81 1.78
C VAL A 10 -29.69 19.38 3.18
N LEU A 11 -29.15 18.25 3.65
CA LEU A 11 -29.34 17.79 5.03
C LEU A 11 -28.14 18.20 5.90
N GLY A 12 -28.41 18.72 7.10
CA GLY A 12 -27.39 19.11 8.07
C GLY A 12 -27.21 18.07 9.17
N MET A 13 -25.96 17.71 9.48
CA MET A 13 -25.59 16.94 10.67
C MET A 13 -24.53 17.70 11.48
N SER A 14 -24.35 17.33 12.76
CA SER A 14 -23.51 18.09 13.71
C SER A 14 -22.05 18.21 13.23
N GLN A 15 -21.44 19.35 13.58
CA GLN A 15 -20.14 19.86 13.12
C GLN A 15 -20.06 20.13 11.61
N ASN A 16 -20.77 21.17 11.18
CA ASN A 16 -20.57 21.96 9.94
C ASN A 16 -20.46 21.20 8.61
N ARG A 17 -20.91 19.95 8.54
CA ARG A 17 -20.97 19.16 7.31
C ARG A 17 -22.36 19.23 6.68
N ARG A 18 -22.40 19.52 5.38
CA ARG A 18 -23.62 19.65 4.55
C ARG A 18 -23.56 18.65 3.41
N TYR A 19 -24.60 17.83 3.25
CA TYR A 19 -24.70 16.85 2.16
C TYR A 19 -25.87 17.16 1.23
N ARG A 20 -25.65 17.04 -0.08
CA ARG A 20 -26.69 17.17 -1.12
C ARG A 20 -27.31 15.80 -1.40
N VAL A 21 -28.64 15.72 -1.38
CA VAL A 21 -29.37 14.49 -1.69
C VAL A 21 -29.84 14.54 -3.15
N ASN A 22 -29.35 13.62 -3.99
CA ASN A 22 -29.85 13.50 -5.37
C ASN A 22 -31.14 12.67 -5.37
N VAL A 23 -32.24 13.28 -5.79
CA VAL A 23 -33.49 12.56 -6.09
C VAL A 23 -33.35 11.93 -7.47
N VAL A 24 -33.39 10.61 -7.55
CA VAL A 24 -33.36 9.90 -8.84
C VAL A 24 -34.74 10.06 -9.49
N HIS A 25 -34.79 10.76 -10.62
CA HIS A 25 -36.04 10.95 -11.38
C HIS A 25 -36.32 9.68 -12.20
N GLU A 26 -37.55 9.16 -12.13
CA GLU A 26 -37.97 7.91 -12.81
C GLU A 26 -37.95 7.99 -14.35
N ASP A 27 -37.63 9.15 -14.95
CA ASP A 27 -37.59 9.35 -16.40
C ASP A 27 -36.36 8.76 -17.12
N PHE A 28 -35.40 8.20 -16.37
CA PHE A 28 -34.19 7.56 -16.95
C PHE A 28 -34.35 6.04 -17.18
N GLY A 29 -35.58 5.56 -17.36
CA GLY A 29 -35.88 4.19 -17.77
C GLY A 29 -36.45 4.11 -19.19
N GLY A 30 -35.74 3.42 -20.10
CA GLY A 30 -36.37 2.76 -21.26
C GLY A 30 -36.01 3.30 -22.65
N ASP A 31 -35.38 2.42 -23.43
CA ASP A 31 -35.48 2.22 -24.88
C ASP A 31 -35.88 3.42 -25.77
N LYS A 32 -34.89 4.00 -26.48
CA LYS A 32 -35.01 4.54 -27.86
C LYS A 32 -33.69 5.19 -28.29
N TRP A 33 -32.77 4.36 -28.79
CA TRP A 33 -31.67 4.85 -29.62
C TRP A 33 -31.76 4.21 -31.00
N ASN A 34 -32.59 4.83 -31.85
CA ASN A 34 -32.55 4.63 -33.29
C ASN A 34 -33.18 5.83 -33.98
N GLY A 35 -32.50 6.37 -34.99
CA GLY A 35 -33.08 7.34 -35.93
C GLY A 35 -32.19 8.54 -36.13
N GLY A 36 -31.50 8.57 -37.27
CA GLY A 36 -30.46 9.54 -37.58
C GLY A 36 -30.95 10.91 -38.00
N ASN A 37 -30.00 11.83 -38.15
CA ASN A 37 -30.11 12.84 -39.19
C ASN A 37 -28.72 13.29 -39.68
N LYS A 38 -28.55 13.25 -41.00
CA LYS A 38 -27.38 13.75 -41.74
C LYS A 38 -27.60 15.24 -42.01
N GLN A 39 -26.62 16.09 -41.73
CA GLN A 39 -26.25 17.24 -42.58
C GLN A 39 -25.02 17.99 -42.04
N GLY A 40 -24.16 18.45 -42.97
CA GLY A 40 -23.21 19.55 -42.73
C GLY A 40 -21.76 19.18 -42.40
N ARG A 41 -21.01 18.64 -43.37
CA ARG A 41 -19.57 18.37 -43.23
C ARG A 41 -18.77 19.64 -43.55
N SER A 42 -18.27 20.35 -42.54
CA SER A 42 -17.18 21.32 -42.71
C SER A 42 -15.85 20.59 -42.57
N VAL A 43 -14.87 20.94 -43.41
CA VAL A 43 -13.55 20.30 -43.45
C VAL A 43 -12.75 20.80 -42.24
N SER A 44 -12.80 20.07 -41.13
CA SER A 44 -11.86 20.30 -40.02
C SER A 44 -10.55 19.61 -40.38
N LYS A 45 -9.43 20.34 -40.25
CA LYS A 45 -8.09 19.74 -40.16
C LYS A 45 -8.17 18.55 -39.21
N GLY A 46 -7.71 17.39 -39.67
CA GLY A 46 -7.62 16.21 -38.82
C GLY A 46 -6.87 16.57 -37.55
N TYR A 47 -7.40 16.12 -36.42
CA TYR A 47 -6.67 16.16 -35.17
C TYR A 47 -5.41 15.31 -35.36
N GLU A 48 -4.26 15.98 -35.50
CA GLU A 48 -2.97 15.34 -35.31
C GLU A 48 -2.79 15.22 -33.80
N GLU A 49 -2.80 13.98 -33.28
CA GLU A 49 -2.37 13.73 -31.92
C GLU A 49 -0.95 14.31 -31.77
N PRO A 50 -0.73 15.24 -30.82
CA PRO A 50 0.63 15.57 -30.43
C PRO A 50 1.31 14.27 -30.02
N ASP A 51 2.48 14.00 -30.59
CA ASP A 51 3.31 12.87 -30.20
C ASP A 51 3.73 13.10 -28.74
N LEU A 52 2.95 12.54 -27.81
CA LEU A 52 3.13 12.65 -26.35
C LEU A 52 4.32 11.83 -25.85
N TYR A 53 4.97 11.08 -26.74
CA TYR A 53 6.22 10.38 -26.48
C TYR A 53 7.42 11.31 -26.72
N GLY A 54 7.42 12.45 -26.03
CA GLY A 54 8.62 13.25 -25.87
C GLY A 54 9.71 12.37 -25.26
N GLU A 55 10.81 12.24 -25.99
CA GLU A 55 12.05 11.59 -25.60
C GLU A 55 12.68 12.33 -24.40
N ASP A 56 12.11 12.23 -23.18
CA ASP A 56 12.65 12.93 -21.99
C ASP A 56 12.28 12.25 -20.65
N ASP A 57 12.02 10.94 -20.60
CA ASP A 57 11.68 10.23 -19.35
C ASP A 57 12.65 9.06 -19.02
N ASP A 58 13.77 8.97 -19.75
CA ASP A 58 14.74 7.86 -19.69
C ASP A 58 15.59 7.80 -18.40
N GLU A 59 15.31 8.64 -17.39
CA GLU A 59 16.15 8.84 -16.20
C GLU A 59 15.56 8.44 -14.83
N GLU A 60 14.38 7.82 -14.73
CA GLU A 60 13.80 7.49 -13.41
C GLU A 60 14.14 6.10 -12.82
N ASP A 61 14.50 5.08 -13.63
CA ASP A 61 14.85 3.76 -13.06
C ASP A 61 16.33 3.72 -12.64
N PRO A 62 16.66 3.52 -11.36
CA PRO A 62 18.05 3.51 -10.88
C PRO A 62 18.90 2.40 -11.52
N ASP A 63 18.30 1.32 -12.04
CA ASP A 63 19.04 0.29 -12.76
C ASP A 63 19.41 0.73 -14.19
N ALA A 64 18.77 1.75 -14.77
CA ALA A 64 19.17 2.31 -16.07
C ALA A 64 20.60 2.90 -16.02
N ALA A 65 21.03 3.41 -14.87
CA ALA A 65 22.40 3.88 -14.65
C ALA A 65 23.45 2.74 -14.75
N LYS A 66 23.03 1.47 -14.63
CA LYS A 66 23.89 0.27 -14.67
C LYS A 66 23.94 -0.41 -16.03
N ILE A 67 23.43 0.24 -17.09
CA ILE A 67 23.54 -0.27 -18.45
C ILE A 67 24.99 -0.17 -18.91
N GLU A 68 25.56 -1.29 -19.32
CA GLU A 68 26.95 -1.45 -19.76
C GLU A 68 27.04 -1.65 -21.29
N ASP A 69 28.16 -1.25 -21.89
CA ASP A 69 28.49 -1.60 -23.27
C ASP A 69 28.80 -3.10 -23.39
N ASN A 70 28.18 -3.76 -24.36
CA ASN A 70 28.40 -5.17 -24.63
C ASN A 70 29.64 -5.36 -25.53
N VAL A 71 30.50 -6.33 -25.18
CA VAL A 71 31.78 -6.60 -25.87
C VAL A 71 31.61 -6.91 -27.37
N SER A 72 30.44 -7.42 -27.77
CA SER A 72 30.09 -7.71 -29.17
C SER A 72 29.41 -6.55 -29.91
N GLY A 73 29.36 -5.36 -29.31
CA GLY A 73 28.52 -4.23 -29.73
C GLY A 73 27.12 -4.29 -29.10
N GLY A 74 26.54 -3.10 -28.86
CA GLY A 74 25.23 -2.92 -28.22
C GLY A 74 25.32 -2.69 -26.71
N TYR A 75 24.18 -2.76 -26.03
CA TYR A 75 24.02 -2.47 -24.61
C TYR A 75 23.48 -3.68 -23.85
N LYS A 76 23.86 -3.81 -22.58
CA LYS A 76 23.42 -4.89 -21.70
C LYS A 76 23.05 -4.34 -20.32
N LEU A 77 21.99 -4.88 -19.73
CA LEU A 77 21.62 -4.65 -18.35
C LEU A 77 21.33 -5.99 -17.65
N SER A 78 21.83 -6.17 -16.44
CA SER A 78 21.50 -7.31 -15.57
C SER A 78 20.98 -6.79 -14.23
N PHE A 79 19.78 -7.21 -13.83
CA PHE A 79 19.15 -6.75 -12.59
C PHE A 79 18.37 -7.88 -11.91
N HIS A 80 18.22 -7.78 -10.59
CA HIS A 80 17.54 -8.80 -9.79
C HIS A 80 16.03 -8.79 -10.04
N VAL A 81 15.46 -9.99 -10.23
CA VAL A 81 14.02 -10.22 -10.16
C VAL A 81 13.77 -11.50 -9.39
N SER A 82 12.85 -11.45 -8.42
CA SER A 82 12.53 -12.66 -7.66
C SER A 82 12.07 -13.82 -8.56
N LYS A 83 12.59 -15.03 -8.29
CA LYS A 83 12.26 -16.25 -9.04
C LYS A 83 10.75 -16.52 -9.09
N SER A 84 10.01 -16.04 -8.09
CA SER A 84 8.54 -16.10 -8.02
C SER A 84 7.84 -15.43 -9.22
N PHE A 85 8.49 -14.47 -9.88
CA PHE A 85 7.93 -13.77 -11.05
C PHE A 85 8.28 -14.41 -12.40
N TYR A 86 9.21 -15.38 -12.44
CA TYR A 86 9.71 -15.93 -13.70
C TYR A 86 8.60 -16.55 -14.55
N GLY A 87 7.68 -17.29 -13.93
CA GLY A 87 6.55 -17.88 -14.65
C GLY A 87 5.67 -16.83 -15.34
N GLY A 88 5.46 -15.68 -14.69
CA GLY A 88 4.70 -14.57 -15.25
C GLY A 88 5.45 -13.79 -16.33
N LEU A 89 6.77 -13.60 -16.17
CA LEU A 89 7.62 -12.97 -17.17
C LEU A 89 7.76 -13.80 -18.45
N ILE A 90 7.89 -15.12 -18.31
CA ILE A 90 7.92 -16.06 -19.44
C ILE A 90 6.53 -16.10 -20.09
N GLY A 91 5.48 -16.25 -19.29
CA GLY A 91 4.11 -16.42 -19.75
C GLY A 91 3.86 -17.79 -20.39
N ALA A 92 2.61 -18.05 -20.77
CA ALA A 92 2.23 -19.33 -21.39
C ALA A 92 3.04 -19.57 -22.67
N LYS A 93 3.79 -20.68 -22.72
CA LYS A 93 4.70 -21.03 -23.83
C LYS A 93 5.71 -19.94 -24.21
N GLY A 94 6.11 -19.07 -23.27
CA GLY A 94 7.06 -17.99 -23.56
C GLY A 94 6.45 -16.76 -24.25
N SER A 95 5.12 -16.71 -24.39
CA SER A 95 4.42 -15.65 -25.14
C SER A 95 4.70 -14.25 -24.60
N THR A 96 4.79 -14.07 -23.28
CA THR A 96 4.96 -12.75 -22.67
C THR A 96 6.37 -12.22 -22.89
N LYS A 97 7.39 -13.05 -22.63
CA LYS A 97 8.79 -12.74 -22.93
C LYS A 97 8.97 -12.37 -24.41
N ARG A 98 8.47 -13.23 -25.32
CA ARG A 98 8.59 -13.02 -26.77
C ARG A 98 7.93 -11.71 -27.22
N ARG A 99 6.76 -11.38 -26.67
CA ARG A 99 6.07 -10.12 -26.96
C ARG A 99 6.92 -8.91 -26.56
N ILE A 100 7.50 -8.90 -25.36
CA ILE A 100 8.36 -7.79 -24.90
C ILE A 100 9.60 -7.69 -25.80
N GLU A 101 10.24 -8.81 -26.14
CA GLU A 101 11.41 -8.85 -27.04
C GLU A 101 11.07 -8.28 -28.43
N GLU A 102 9.93 -8.64 -29.00
CA GLU A 102 9.47 -8.16 -30.31
C GLU A 102 9.13 -6.66 -30.30
N GLU A 103 8.40 -6.17 -29.30
CA GLU A 103 8.00 -4.76 -29.17
C GLU A 103 9.20 -3.84 -28.91
N THR A 104 10.18 -4.31 -28.14
CA THR A 104 11.33 -3.48 -27.70
C THR A 104 12.61 -3.73 -28.50
N ARG A 105 12.59 -4.68 -29.44
CA ARG A 105 13.76 -5.11 -30.24
C ARG A 105 14.95 -5.50 -29.35
N SER A 106 14.66 -6.16 -28.24
CA SER A 106 15.65 -6.60 -27.24
C SER A 106 15.66 -8.11 -27.11
N GLU A 107 16.72 -8.64 -26.52
CA GLU A 107 16.83 -10.04 -26.10
C GLU A 107 16.81 -10.09 -24.56
N ILE A 108 15.90 -10.89 -24.01
CA ILE A 108 15.73 -11.08 -22.57
C ILE A 108 16.20 -12.49 -22.21
N TYR A 109 17.09 -12.58 -21.24
CA TYR A 109 17.51 -13.83 -20.63
C TYR A 109 16.97 -13.92 -19.20
N ILE A 110 16.21 -14.97 -18.92
CA ILE A 110 15.71 -15.30 -17.58
C ILE A 110 16.45 -16.56 -17.11
N PRO A 111 17.20 -16.51 -15.99
CA PRO A 111 17.92 -17.66 -15.47
C PRO A 111 17.02 -18.86 -15.21
N ARG A 112 17.57 -20.07 -15.37
CA ARG A 112 16.87 -21.30 -14.99
C ARG A 112 16.79 -21.42 -13.47
N GLN A 113 15.84 -22.20 -12.96
CA GLN A 113 15.62 -22.34 -11.51
C GLN A 113 16.86 -22.80 -10.73
N HIS A 114 17.69 -23.65 -11.33
CA HIS A 114 18.92 -24.19 -10.73
C HIS A 114 20.13 -23.26 -10.84
N GLU A 115 20.04 -22.18 -11.61
CA GLU A 115 21.10 -21.17 -11.63
C GLU A 115 21.11 -20.41 -10.30
N ALA A 116 22.34 -20.16 -9.81
CA ALA A 116 22.56 -19.44 -8.56
C ALA A 116 22.11 -17.98 -8.65
N SER A 117 22.24 -17.36 -9.84
CA SER A 117 21.81 -15.98 -10.06
C SER A 117 20.31 -15.87 -10.33
N SER A 118 19.67 -14.89 -9.72
CA SER A 118 18.31 -14.43 -9.99
C SER A 118 18.26 -13.21 -10.92
N ASN A 119 19.35 -12.89 -11.61
CA ASN A 119 19.43 -11.70 -12.44
C ASN A 119 18.84 -11.94 -13.84
N VAL A 120 17.79 -11.20 -14.16
CA VAL A 120 17.28 -11.09 -15.54
C VAL A 120 18.23 -10.18 -16.32
N THR A 121 18.59 -10.59 -17.53
CA THR A 121 19.49 -9.83 -18.40
C THR A 121 18.77 -9.37 -19.66
N ILE A 122 18.90 -8.10 -20.01
CA ILE A 122 18.42 -7.50 -21.24
C ILE A 122 19.63 -7.15 -22.11
N LYS A 123 19.56 -7.44 -23.41
CA LYS A 123 20.54 -7.01 -24.41
C LYS A 123 19.81 -6.35 -25.57
N ALA A 124 20.33 -5.23 -26.08
CA ALA A 124 19.79 -4.58 -27.27
C ALA A 124 20.88 -3.82 -28.02
N LYS A 125 20.55 -3.30 -29.22
CA LYS A 125 21.52 -2.52 -30.01
C LYS A 125 21.63 -1.09 -29.51
N GLU A 126 20.54 -0.53 -29.03
CA GLU A 126 20.45 0.85 -28.53
C GLU A 126 20.09 0.87 -27.04
N ARG A 127 20.56 1.89 -26.33
CA ARG A 127 20.29 2.07 -24.89
C ARG A 127 18.79 2.25 -24.62
N SER A 128 18.09 3.02 -25.46
CA SER A 128 16.64 3.25 -25.38
C SER A 128 15.83 1.95 -25.44
N GLN A 129 16.26 0.97 -26.24
CA GLN A 129 15.63 -0.36 -26.35
C GLN A 129 15.76 -1.15 -25.04
N VAL A 130 16.91 -1.06 -24.36
CA VAL A 130 17.11 -1.66 -23.03
C VAL A 130 16.21 -0.99 -22.00
N CYS A 131 16.12 0.34 -21.99
CA CYS A 131 15.25 1.08 -21.09
C CYS A 131 13.76 0.74 -21.32
N ALA A 132 13.32 0.66 -22.58
CA ALA A 132 11.95 0.28 -22.92
C ALA A 132 11.60 -1.14 -22.42
N ALA A 133 12.51 -2.11 -22.61
CA ALA A 133 12.34 -3.47 -22.11
C ALA A 133 12.31 -3.52 -20.57
N LEU A 134 13.19 -2.78 -19.91
CA LEU A 134 13.22 -2.66 -18.45
C LEU A 134 11.87 -2.14 -17.91
N ARG A 135 11.35 -1.04 -18.49
CA ARG A 135 10.05 -0.47 -18.12
C ARG A 135 8.90 -1.48 -18.27
N GLN A 136 8.85 -2.21 -19.39
CA GLN A 136 7.84 -3.25 -19.60
C GLN A 136 7.94 -4.38 -18.56
N ILE A 137 9.15 -4.83 -18.23
CA ILE A 137 9.38 -5.86 -17.21
C ILE A 137 8.95 -5.35 -15.83
N ARG A 138 9.33 -4.12 -15.45
CA ARG A 138 8.94 -3.49 -14.17
C ARG A 138 7.42 -3.40 -14.02
N SER A 139 6.73 -2.90 -15.06
CA SER A 139 5.27 -2.79 -15.07
C SER A 139 4.58 -4.15 -14.92
N LEU A 140 5.10 -5.18 -15.58
CA LEU A 140 4.60 -6.54 -15.46
C LEU A 140 4.85 -7.13 -14.06
N VAL A 141 6.05 -6.98 -13.52
CA VAL A 141 6.39 -7.42 -12.15
C VAL A 141 5.51 -6.72 -11.13
N GLY A 142 5.32 -5.39 -11.22
CA GLY A 142 4.42 -4.65 -10.35
C GLY A 142 2.98 -5.17 -10.42
N SER A 143 2.49 -5.45 -11.63
CA SER A 143 1.16 -6.02 -11.84
C SER A 143 0.99 -7.42 -11.24
N LEU A 144 2.03 -8.25 -11.29
CA LEU A 144 2.04 -9.56 -10.63
C LEU A 144 2.13 -9.42 -9.11
N ARG A 145 2.95 -8.49 -8.61
CA ARG A 145 3.15 -8.24 -7.17
C ARG A 145 1.87 -7.77 -6.50
N ARG A 146 1.06 -6.94 -7.18
CA ARG A 146 -0.29 -6.53 -6.71
C ARG A 146 -1.27 -7.68 -6.46
N LYS A 147 -1.01 -8.86 -6.99
CA LYS A 147 -1.86 -10.05 -6.76
C LYS A 147 -1.37 -10.90 -5.59
N MET A 148 -0.20 -10.58 -5.04
CA MET A 148 0.40 -11.33 -3.95
C MET A 148 -0.02 -10.80 -2.59
N ARG A 149 0.03 -11.70 -1.60
CA ARG A 149 -0.22 -11.33 -0.22
C ARG A 149 0.98 -10.55 0.33
N PRO A 150 0.75 -9.52 1.15
CA PRO A 150 1.79 -8.86 1.91
C PRO A 150 2.67 -9.84 2.68
N THR A 151 3.97 -9.55 2.74
CA THR A 151 4.95 -10.33 3.52
C THR A 151 5.64 -9.51 4.59
N HIS A 152 5.83 -8.19 4.37
CA HIS A 152 6.53 -7.32 5.30
C HIS A 152 5.78 -6.00 5.49
N PHE A 153 6.14 -5.27 6.54
CA PHE A 153 5.59 -3.95 6.83
C PHE A 153 6.58 -3.10 7.62
N LEU A 154 6.49 -1.79 7.50
CA LEU A 154 7.21 -0.86 8.37
C LEU A 154 6.39 -0.63 9.64
N ALA A 155 7.03 -0.79 10.80
CA ALA A 155 6.41 -0.76 12.10
C ALA A 155 7.05 0.27 13.02
N VAL A 156 6.22 1.05 13.72
CA VAL A 156 6.63 1.81 14.91
C VAL A 156 6.06 1.08 16.14
N PRO A 157 6.90 0.51 17.01
CA PRO A 157 6.42 -0.23 18.17
C PRO A 157 5.76 0.70 19.19
N LEU A 158 4.67 0.23 19.80
CA LEU A 158 3.96 0.90 20.91
C LEU A 158 3.81 -0.03 22.13
N ASN A 159 4.53 -1.15 22.12
CA ASN A 159 4.47 -2.25 23.08
C ASN A 159 5.29 -1.98 24.35
N PHE A 160 5.37 -0.72 24.79
CA PHE A 160 6.12 -0.34 25.99
C PHE A 160 5.50 0.88 26.67
N GLY A 161 5.89 1.11 27.93
CA GLY A 161 5.56 2.31 28.68
C GLY A 161 4.06 2.50 28.97
N GLU A 162 3.64 3.76 29.02
CA GLU A 162 2.27 4.15 29.36
C GLU A 162 1.23 3.54 28.41
N VAL A 163 1.47 3.59 27.10
CA VAL A 163 0.53 3.11 26.08
C VAL A 163 0.22 1.62 26.24
N GLN A 164 1.23 0.78 26.49
CA GLN A 164 1.00 -0.65 26.72
C GLN A 164 0.21 -0.91 28.01
N ASN A 165 0.51 -0.18 29.09
CA ASN A 165 -0.21 -0.32 30.36
C ASN A 165 -1.69 0.08 30.20
N ARG A 166 -1.95 1.21 29.53
CA ARG A 166 -3.30 1.70 29.25
C ARG A 166 -4.05 0.80 28.27
N PHE A 167 -3.35 0.17 27.33
CA PHE A 167 -3.93 -0.85 26.45
C PHE A 167 -4.42 -2.07 27.26
N LEU A 168 -3.62 -2.56 28.21
CA LEU A 168 -4.01 -3.68 29.08
C LEU A 168 -5.19 -3.33 29.98
N GLU A 169 -5.23 -2.10 30.50
CA GLU A 169 -6.37 -1.58 31.25
C GLU A 169 -7.65 -1.57 30.40
N LEU A 170 -7.60 -0.99 29.20
CA LEU A 170 -8.73 -0.98 28.27
C LEU A 170 -9.21 -2.40 27.94
N LYS A 171 -8.27 -3.31 27.64
CA LYS A 171 -8.56 -4.72 27.36
C LYS A 171 -9.31 -5.36 28.52
N THR A 172 -8.85 -5.13 29.74
CA THR A 172 -9.50 -5.65 30.96
C THR A 172 -10.92 -5.08 31.10
N SER A 173 -11.08 -3.76 31.00
CA SER A 173 -12.39 -3.11 31.13
C SER A 173 -13.40 -3.54 30.06
N ILE A 174 -12.97 -3.74 28.81
CA ILE A 174 -13.85 -4.24 27.73
C ILE A 174 -14.28 -5.68 28.00
N LEU A 175 -13.36 -6.55 28.45
CA LEU A 175 -13.68 -7.94 28.75
C LEU A 175 -14.61 -8.07 29.97
N GLU A 176 -14.40 -7.25 31.01
CA GLU A 176 -15.27 -7.18 32.20
C GLU A 176 -16.68 -6.70 31.87
N ALA A 177 -16.85 -5.89 30.82
CA ALA A 177 -18.16 -5.46 30.34
C ALA A 177 -18.99 -6.59 29.71
N GLN A 178 -18.40 -7.77 29.47
CA GLN A 178 -19.05 -8.99 28.94
C GLN A 178 -19.92 -8.70 27.70
N LEU A 179 -19.39 -7.90 26.78
CA LEU A 179 -20.12 -7.50 25.57
C LEU A 179 -20.34 -8.71 24.64
N PRO A 180 -21.54 -8.89 24.07
CA PRO A 180 -21.85 -10.04 23.23
C PRO A 180 -20.91 -10.15 22.03
N GLY A 181 -20.29 -11.32 21.87
CA GLY A 181 -19.40 -11.58 20.75
C GLY A 181 -18.11 -10.77 20.80
N ILE A 182 -17.65 -10.33 21.98
CA ILE A 182 -16.31 -9.80 22.21
C ILE A 182 -15.57 -10.77 23.13
N ASP A 183 -14.41 -11.25 22.68
CA ASP A 183 -13.58 -12.22 23.40
C ASP A 183 -12.10 -11.81 23.33
N THR A 184 -11.28 -12.48 24.13
CA THR A 184 -9.84 -12.20 24.22
C THR A 184 -9.10 -12.42 22.89
N GLU A 185 -9.57 -13.31 22.00
CA GLU A 185 -8.91 -13.60 20.72
C GLU A 185 -9.03 -12.43 19.72
N LEU A 186 -9.99 -11.52 19.90
CA LEU A 186 -10.10 -10.31 19.07
C LEU A 186 -8.98 -9.30 19.30
N PHE A 187 -8.38 -9.30 20.49
CA PHE A 187 -7.39 -8.30 20.85
C PHE A 187 -6.06 -8.56 20.16
N THR A 188 -5.44 -7.50 19.66
CA THR A 188 -4.01 -7.54 19.33
C THR A 188 -3.23 -7.93 20.59
N PRO A 189 -2.26 -8.85 20.52
CA PRO A 189 -1.38 -9.12 21.65
C PRO A 189 -0.67 -7.85 22.08
N GLU A 190 -0.60 -7.58 23.38
CA GLU A 190 0.01 -6.37 23.96
C GLU A 190 1.50 -6.22 23.60
N ILE A 191 2.18 -7.33 23.34
CA ILE A 191 3.57 -7.34 22.88
C ILE A 191 3.69 -6.95 21.40
N CYS A 192 2.59 -6.97 20.64
CA CYS A 192 2.53 -6.74 19.19
C CYS A 192 1.81 -5.43 18.81
N ILE A 193 1.45 -4.56 19.76
CA ILE A 193 0.84 -3.27 19.42
C ILE A 193 1.86 -2.34 18.76
N HIS A 194 1.49 -1.77 17.61
CA HIS A 194 2.36 -0.96 16.77
C HIS A 194 1.54 -0.06 15.84
N LEU A 195 2.22 0.90 15.19
CA LEU A 195 1.73 1.63 14.03
C LEU A 195 2.32 1.04 12.76
N THR A 196 1.53 0.94 11.70
CA THR A 196 1.99 0.50 10.38
C THR A 196 2.23 1.70 9.47
N LEU A 197 3.48 1.90 9.02
CA LEU A 197 3.84 2.96 8.07
C LEU A 197 3.81 2.49 6.61
N GLY A 198 3.79 1.19 6.37
CA GLY A 198 3.63 0.68 5.02
C GLY A 198 3.66 -0.83 4.96
N VAL A 199 3.16 -1.39 3.87
CA VAL A 199 3.00 -2.82 3.67
C VAL A 199 3.61 -3.21 2.32
N TYR A 200 4.39 -4.27 2.31
CA TYR A 200 5.26 -4.65 1.19
C TYR A 200 5.15 -6.13 0.88
N VAL A 201 5.48 -6.48 -0.36
CA VAL A 201 5.68 -7.86 -0.80
C VAL A 201 7.16 -7.99 -1.15
N LEU A 202 7.93 -8.60 -0.25
CA LEU A 202 9.34 -8.95 -0.42
C LEU A 202 9.46 -10.47 -0.41
N LEU A 203 10.01 -11.05 -1.48
CA LEU A 203 9.87 -12.48 -1.78
C LEU A 203 11.16 -13.29 -1.59
N ASP A 204 12.31 -12.62 -1.55
CA ASP A 204 13.61 -13.23 -1.32
C ASP A 204 14.53 -12.31 -0.52
N ASP A 205 15.73 -12.80 -0.25
CA ASP A 205 16.71 -12.17 0.62
C ASP A 205 17.29 -10.91 0.00
N ASP A 206 17.47 -10.90 -1.33
CA ASP A 206 17.94 -9.75 -2.09
C ASP A 206 16.91 -8.60 -2.07
N GLU A 207 15.62 -8.90 -2.26
CA GLU A 207 14.55 -7.89 -2.12
C GLU A 207 14.47 -7.34 -0.70
N ARG A 208 14.65 -8.18 0.33
CA ARG A 208 14.69 -7.71 1.73
C ARG A 208 15.88 -6.81 1.99
N LYS A 209 17.06 -7.18 1.50
CA LYS A 209 18.26 -6.36 1.63
C LYS A 209 18.09 -5.01 0.93
N LYS A 210 17.59 -5.00 -0.31
CA LYS A 210 17.32 -3.76 -1.04
C LYS A 210 16.29 -2.90 -0.32
N ALA A 211 15.20 -3.48 0.20
CA ALA A 211 14.22 -2.72 0.97
C ALA A 211 14.80 -2.07 2.25
N LEU A 212 15.81 -2.68 2.87
CA LEU A 212 16.54 -2.06 4.00
C LEU A 212 17.44 -0.91 3.53
N GLU A 213 18.09 -1.05 2.38
CA GLU A 213 18.86 0.04 1.76
C GLU A 213 17.94 1.23 1.41
N GLU A 214 16.74 0.96 0.89
CA GLU A 214 15.72 2.00 0.64
C GLU A 214 15.17 2.61 1.93
N LEU A 215 15.03 1.84 3.00
CA LEU A 215 14.64 2.38 4.30
C LEU A 215 15.74 3.30 4.87
N GLU A 216 17.02 2.94 4.70
CA GLU A 216 18.14 3.76 5.15
C GLU A 216 18.27 5.04 4.31
N SER A 217 17.95 5.02 3.01
CA SER A 217 17.94 6.22 2.17
C SER A 217 16.90 7.26 2.63
N CYS A 218 15.78 6.80 3.22
CA CYS A 218 14.80 7.66 3.87
C CYS A 218 15.35 8.42 5.09
N ARG A 219 16.55 8.09 5.63
CA ARG A 219 17.17 8.86 6.72
C ARG A 219 17.31 10.34 6.36
N SER A 220 17.61 10.65 5.10
CA SER A 220 17.70 12.03 4.61
C SER A 220 16.41 12.82 4.82
N MET A 221 15.25 12.15 4.84
CA MET A 221 13.92 12.74 5.04
C MET A 221 13.63 13.10 6.51
N LEU A 222 14.52 12.75 7.44
CA LEU A 222 14.44 13.12 8.85
C LEU A 222 15.08 14.48 9.15
N ALA A 223 15.87 15.03 8.23
CA ALA A 223 16.75 16.19 8.50
C ALA A 223 16.01 17.46 8.96
N ASP A 224 14.76 17.64 8.54
CA ASP A 224 13.90 18.77 8.88
C ASP A 224 12.78 18.41 9.87
N LEU A 225 12.82 17.22 10.47
CA LEU A 225 11.79 16.73 11.40
C LEU A 225 12.33 16.65 12.83
N ALA A 226 11.45 16.89 13.80
CA ALA A 226 11.81 16.78 15.21
C ALA A 226 11.82 15.30 15.65
N THR A 227 13.01 14.74 15.84
CA THR A 227 13.22 13.39 16.39
C THR A 227 13.74 13.43 17.85
N PRO A 228 13.44 12.43 18.69
CA PRO A 228 12.53 11.31 18.45
C PRO A 228 11.08 11.77 18.31
N PHE A 229 10.28 11.05 17.51
CA PHE A 229 8.90 11.43 17.24
C PHE A 229 8.03 11.27 18.49
N GLU A 230 7.45 12.38 18.94
CA GLU A 230 6.43 12.37 19.98
C GLU A 230 5.06 12.09 19.37
N MET A 231 4.28 11.25 20.03
CA MET A 231 2.92 10.95 19.62
C MET A 231 1.99 10.79 20.81
N LYS A 232 0.73 11.15 20.59
CA LYS A 232 -0.36 10.89 21.52
C LYS A 232 -1.31 9.86 20.94
N VAL A 233 -1.72 8.92 21.77
CA VAL A 233 -2.67 7.87 21.38
C VAL A 233 -3.96 8.10 22.17
N LYS A 234 -5.03 8.51 21.48
CA LYS A 234 -6.28 8.87 22.14
C LYS A 234 -7.49 8.59 21.25
N GLY A 235 -8.51 8.04 21.86
CA GLY A 235 -9.79 7.75 21.23
C GLY A 235 -9.77 6.46 20.40
N LEU A 236 -10.96 5.94 20.12
CA LEU A 236 -11.18 4.72 19.34
C LEU A 236 -12.02 5.02 18.11
N GLU A 237 -11.60 4.46 16.98
CA GLU A 237 -12.34 4.49 15.71
C GLU A 237 -12.39 3.08 15.09
N ILE A 238 -13.20 2.98 14.02
CA ILE A 238 -13.35 1.77 13.22
C ILE A 238 -12.84 2.01 11.79
N MET A 239 -12.46 0.93 11.11
CA MET A 239 -11.91 1.02 9.75
C MET A 239 -12.99 1.06 8.66
N ASN A 240 -14.20 0.60 9.00
CA ASN A 240 -15.36 0.56 8.11
C ASN A 240 -16.48 1.47 8.65
N ASP A 241 -17.47 1.81 7.82
CA ASP A 241 -18.49 2.83 8.19
C ASP A 241 -19.58 2.34 9.15
N ASP A 242 -19.81 1.02 9.23
CA ASP A 242 -20.86 0.43 10.05
C ASP A 242 -20.32 -0.12 11.39
N PRO A 243 -20.58 0.55 12.53
CA PRO A 243 -20.13 0.09 13.84
C PRO A 243 -20.80 -1.21 14.29
N SER A 244 -21.97 -1.57 13.75
CA SER A 244 -22.65 -2.83 14.09
C SER A 244 -22.02 -4.06 13.43
N SER A 245 -21.23 -3.85 12.36
CA SER A 245 -20.53 -4.89 11.61
C SER A 245 -19.07 -4.50 11.41
N THR A 246 -18.36 -4.34 12.53
CA THR A 246 -16.96 -3.89 12.56
C THR A 246 -15.99 -5.05 12.35
N ARG A 247 -14.90 -4.80 11.62
CA ARG A 247 -13.78 -5.76 11.51
C ARG A 247 -12.56 -5.37 12.35
N ILE A 248 -12.32 -4.07 12.48
CA ILE A 248 -11.13 -3.51 13.11
C ILE A 248 -11.55 -2.32 13.96
N VAL A 249 -11.13 -2.31 15.22
CA VAL A 249 -11.14 -1.13 16.09
C VAL A 249 -9.69 -0.74 16.34
N TYR A 250 -9.37 0.56 16.24
CA TYR A 250 -8.02 1.08 16.46
C TYR A 250 -8.03 2.34 17.31
N GLY A 251 -6.90 2.58 17.98
CA GLY A 251 -6.60 3.84 18.64
C GLY A 251 -6.15 4.89 17.64
N CYS A 252 -6.64 6.12 17.78
CA CYS A 252 -6.25 7.24 16.92
C CYS A 252 -4.92 7.84 17.38
N ILE A 253 -4.14 8.32 16.41
CA ILE A 253 -2.77 8.78 16.62
C ILE A 253 -2.67 10.24 16.23
N GLU A 254 -2.15 11.06 17.16
CA GLU A 254 -1.76 12.43 16.91
C GLU A 254 -0.23 12.50 16.92
N ALA A 255 0.38 12.56 15.74
CA ALA A 255 1.83 12.58 15.57
C ALA A 255 2.24 13.33 14.28
N PRO A 256 2.20 14.68 14.27
CA PRO A 256 2.39 15.46 13.04
C PRO A 256 3.73 15.21 12.33
N GLU A 257 4.82 15.10 13.08
CA GLU A 257 6.16 14.87 12.53
C GLU A 257 6.31 13.44 11.99
N LEU A 258 5.79 12.45 12.72
CA LEU A 258 5.75 11.06 12.24
C LEU A 258 4.87 10.92 11.01
N GLN A 259 3.74 11.63 10.93
CA GLN A 259 2.85 11.62 9.77
C GLN A 259 3.57 12.10 8.51
N LYS A 260 4.31 13.22 8.61
CA LYS A 260 5.14 13.73 7.50
C LYS A 260 6.19 12.70 7.07
N PHE A 261 6.91 12.11 8.04
CA PHE A 261 7.91 11.10 7.75
C PHE A 261 7.31 9.86 7.08
N ALA A 262 6.18 9.39 7.60
CA ALA A 262 5.47 8.23 7.09
C ALA A 262 5.02 8.46 5.65
N ASP A 263 4.43 9.63 5.34
CA ASP A 263 3.98 9.95 3.99
C ASP A 263 5.14 10.08 2.99
N ARG A 264 6.29 10.62 3.43
CA ARG A 264 7.53 10.63 2.63
C ARG A 264 8.07 9.22 2.38
N CYS A 265 8.08 8.37 3.40
CA CYS A 265 8.44 6.95 3.25
C CYS A 265 7.50 6.24 2.27
N LEU A 266 6.18 6.49 2.36
CA LEU A 266 5.22 5.89 1.43
C LEU A 266 5.51 6.31 -0.01
N ALA A 267 5.68 7.60 -0.26
CA ALA A 267 5.98 8.13 -1.58
C ALA A 267 7.28 7.54 -2.15
N HIS A 268 8.33 7.44 -1.33
CA HIS A 268 9.58 6.80 -1.74
C HIS A 268 9.38 5.32 -2.08
N PHE A 269 8.75 4.55 -1.19
CA PHE A 269 8.58 3.12 -1.43
C PHE A 269 7.62 2.80 -2.60
N GLN A 270 6.72 3.71 -2.98
CA GLN A 270 5.91 3.57 -4.19
C GLN A 270 6.76 3.51 -5.47
N THR A 271 7.90 4.21 -5.52
CA THR A 271 8.80 4.19 -6.70
C THR A 271 9.61 2.90 -6.80
N THR A 272 9.86 2.22 -5.67
CA THR A 272 10.71 1.02 -5.61
C THR A 272 10.08 -0.23 -6.24
N GLY A 273 8.75 -0.25 -6.40
CA GLY A 273 8.00 -1.42 -6.87
C GLY A 273 7.83 -2.55 -5.83
N PHE A 274 8.12 -2.30 -4.55
CA PHE A 274 7.94 -3.27 -3.45
C PHE A 274 6.59 -3.20 -2.74
N SER A 275 5.87 -2.09 -2.90
CA SER A 275 4.62 -1.81 -2.21
C SER A 275 3.52 -2.84 -2.51
N ALA A 276 2.77 -3.22 -1.47
CA ALA A 276 1.56 -4.00 -1.61
C ALA A 276 0.44 -3.16 -2.25
N THR A 277 -0.63 -3.81 -2.71
CA THR A 277 -1.72 -3.19 -3.47
C THR A 277 -2.29 -1.94 -2.81
N ASP A 278 -2.62 -2.02 -1.52
CA ASP A 278 -3.24 -0.92 -0.78
C ASP A 278 -2.32 0.30 -0.61
N ASN A 279 -1.02 0.14 -0.84
CA ASN A 279 -0.02 1.18 -0.70
C ASN A 279 0.40 1.80 -2.03
N ASN A 280 0.06 1.23 -3.19
CA ASN A 280 0.52 1.75 -4.48
C ASN A 280 -0.13 3.08 -4.86
N ASP A 281 -1.42 3.24 -4.58
CA ASP A 281 -2.22 4.40 -5.02
C ASP A 281 -2.62 5.32 -3.85
N ARG A 282 -1.96 5.14 -2.70
CA ARG A 282 -2.31 5.84 -1.46
C ARG A 282 -1.51 7.14 -1.32
N ASN A 283 -2.20 8.25 -1.07
CA ASN A 283 -1.53 9.55 -0.93
C ASN A 283 -0.96 9.80 0.47
N SER A 284 -1.55 9.22 1.52
CA SER A 284 -1.15 9.44 2.91
C SER A 284 -1.56 8.27 3.79
N ILE A 285 -0.71 7.94 4.77
CA ILE A 285 -0.93 6.84 5.72
C ILE A 285 -1.87 7.29 6.81
N LYS A 286 -2.91 6.49 7.09
CA LYS A 286 -3.73 6.66 8.29
C LYS A 286 -2.96 6.01 9.44
N LEU A 287 -2.26 6.80 10.24
CA LEU A 287 -1.62 6.31 11.45
C LEU A 287 -2.70 5.79 12.42
N HIS A 288 -2.56 4.55 12.85
CA HIS A 288 -3.49 3.90 13.76
C HIS A 288 -2.81 2.77 14.53
N MET A 289 -3.22 2.55 15.77
CA MET A 289 -2.80 1.40 16.58
C MET A 289 -3.95 0.39 16.63
N THR A 290 -3.80 -0.78 16.00
CA THR A 290 -4.89 -1.78 15.99
C THR A 290 -5.13 -2.35 17.38
N VAL A 291 -6.36 -2.21 17.89
CA VAL A 291 -6.78 -2.71 19.21
C VAL A 291 -7.49 -4.05 19.07
N LEU A 292 -8.54 -4.10 18.24
CA LEU A 292 -9.32 -5.30 17.96
C LEU A 292 -9.24 -5.61 16.47
N ASN A 293 -9.10 -6.88 16.13
CA ASN A 293 -9.14 -7.32 14.75
C ASN A 293 -9.79 -8.70 14.61
N ASN A 294 -10.87 -8.77 13.83
CA ASN A 294 -11.59 -10.02 13.59
C ASN A 294 -10.73 -11.09 12.90
N ARG A 295 -9.61 -10.71 12.25
CA ARG A 295 -8.69 -11.66 11.60
C ARG A 295 -8.03 -12.63 12.58
N TYR A 296 -7.96 -12.28 13.87
CA TYR A 296 -7.30 -13.08 14.89
C TYR A 296 -8.18 -14.20 15.45
N ARG A 297 -9.50 -14.14 15.22
CA ARG A 297 -10.40 -15.24 15.58
C ARG A 297 -10.05 -16.50 14.80
N LYS A 298 -10.00 -17.62 15.50
CA LYS A 298 -9.82 -18.93 14.86
C LYS A 298 -10.99 -19.23 13.92
N LYS A 299 -10.65 -19.56 12.67
CA LYS A 299 -11.63 -19.92 11.62
C LYS A 299 -12.48 -21.16 11.94
N GLU A 300 -12.05 -21.97 12.91
CA GLU A 300 -12.73 -23.22 13.29
C GLU A 300 -14.03 -22.98 14.05
N LEU A 301 -14.19 -21.81 14.67
CA LEU A 301 -15.46 -21.37 15.21
C LEU A 301 -16.27 -20.74 14.07
N LYS A 302 -17.57 -21.08 13.95
CA LYS A 302 -18.54 -20.40 13.07
C LYS A 302 -18.80 -18.97 13.56
N CYS A 303 -17.75 -18.18 13.74
CA CYS A 303 -17.82 -16.80 14.14
C CYS A 303 -18.13 -15.94 12.90
N PRO A 304 -18.95 -14.89 13.04
CA PRO A 304 -19.17 -13.93 11.96
C PRO A 304 -17.86 -13.27 11.52
N ASN A 305 -17.82 -12.79 10.28
CA ASN A 305 -16.69 -12.03 9.73
C ASN A 305 -16.62 -10.58 10.26
N SER A 306 -17.34 -10.26 11.33
CA SER A 306 -17.42 -8.96 12.00
C SER A 306 -17.91 -9.12 13.44
N PHE A 307 -17.85 -8.04 14.22
CA PHE A 307 -18.39 -7.92 15.57
C PHE A 307 -19.03 -6.54 15.77
N ASP A 308 -19.91 -6.42 16.75
CA ASP A 308 -20.58 -5.15 17.07
C ASP A 308 -19.71 -4.30 18.00
N ALA A 309 -19.25 -3.15 17.52
CA ALA A 309 -18.40 -2.23 18.25
C ALA A 309 -19.17 -1.05 18.86
N ARG A 310 -20.50 -0.95 18.71
CA ARG A 310 -21.28 0.22 19.14
C ARG A 310 -21.12 0.51 20.63
N GLU A 311 -21.25 -0.51 21.47
CA GLU A 311 -21.09 -0.36 22.92
C GLU A 311 -19.64 -0.09 23.32
N ILE A 312 -18.66 -0.61 22.56
CA ILE A 312 -17.24 -0.29 22.77
C ILE A 312 -16.99 1.19 22.51
N LEU A 313 -17.39 1.69 21.34
CA LEU A 313 -17.21 3.09 20.96
C LEU A 313 -17.99 4.03 21.88
N LYS A 314 -19.19 3.64 22.33
CA LYS A 314 -19.99 4.45 23.25
C LYS A 314 -19.36 4.59 24.64
N ARG A 315 -18.76 3.51 25.17
CA ARG A 315 -18.22 3.50 26.55
C ARG A 315 -16.76 3.91 26.62
N PHE A 316 -15.98 3.56 25.59
CA PHE A 316 -14.52 3.69 25.58
C PHE A 316 -14.02 4.52 24.40
N GLY A 317 -14.92 5.18 23.64
CA GLY A 317 -14.58 5.94 22.43
C GLY A 317 -13.58 7.07 22.65
N ASP A 318 -13.57 7.69 23.82
CA ASP A 318 -12.65 8.80 24.16
C ASP A 318 -11.45 8.34 25.01
N PHE A 319 -11.18 7.02 25.08
CA PHE A 319 -10.15 6.46 25.93
C PHE A 319 -8.76 7.04 25.61
N ASP A 320 -8.08 7.57 26.64
CA ASP A 320 -6.74 8.12 26.51
C ASP A 320 -5.71 7.02 26.86
N PHE A 321 -4.90 6.64 25.86
CA PHE A 321 -3.82 5.67 26.03
C PHE A 321 -2.53 6.35 26.47
N GLY A 322 -2.47 7.68 26.48
CA GLY A 322 -1.30 8.45 26.88
C GLY A 322 -0.37 8.77 25.72
N SER A 323 0.91 8.99 26.05
CA SER A 323 1.92 9.45 25.09
C SER A 323 3.03 8.42 24.90
N ALA A 324 3.62 8.40 23.70
CA ALA A 324 4.77 7.58 23.37
C ALA A 324 5.82 8.38 22.61
N LYS A 325 7.07 7.91 22.67
CA LYS A 325 8.17 8.41 21.86
C LYS A 325 8.71 7.28 20.98
N CYS A 326 8.98 7.58 19.73
CA CYS A 326 9.54 6.65 18.75
C CYS A 326 10.93 7.16 18.31
N SER A 327 11.93 6.28 18.39
CA SER A 327 13.31 6.52 17.94
C SER A 327 13.74 5.54 16.84
N ALA A 328 12.84 4.67 16.38
CA ALA A 328 13.15 3.69 15.36
C ALA A 328 11.90 3.27 14.59
N VAL A 329 12.12 2.96 13.30
CA VAL A 329 11.16 2.28 12.44
C VAL A 329 11.74 0.93 12.03
N HIS A 330 10.97 -0.14 12.18
CA HIS A 330 11.41 -1.50 11.91
C HIS A 330 10.76 -2.06 10.64
N LEU A 331 11.55 -2.70 9.78
CA LEU A 331 11.01 -3.55 8.71
C LEU A 331 10.73 -4.94 9.29
N CYS A 332 9.46 -5.25 9.48
CA CYS A 332 8.99 -6.46 10.15
C CYS A 332 8.43 -7.47 9.15
N ALA A 333 8.66 -8.76 9.39
CA ALA A 333 8.02 -9.85 8.65
C ALA A 333 6.65 -10.19 9.25
N LEU A 334 5.62 -10.28 8.41
CA LEU A 334 4.28 -10.70 8.82
C LEU A 334 4.27 -12.17 9.28
N GLN A 335 3.33 -12.49 10.17
CA GLN A 335 3.11 -13.86 10.68
C GLN A 335 4.38 -14.53 11.24
N SER A 336 5.26 -13.73 11.82
CA SER A 336 6.51 -14.17 12.42
C SER A 336 6.62 -13.63 13.84
N SER A 337 7.45 -14.28 14.66
CA SER A 337 7.76 -13.83 16.01
C SER A 337 9.26 -13.77 16.20
N GLY A 338 9.74 -12.64 16.73
CA GLY A 338 11.11 -12.44 17.20
C GLY A 338 11.35 -13.07 18.57
N THR A 339 12.55 -12.89 19.10
CA THR A 339 12.96 -13.43 20.41
C THR A 339 12.23 -12.79 21.59
N ASP A 340 11.80 -11.54 21.43
CA ASP A 340 11.03 -10.74 22.38
C ASP A 340 9.51 -10.96 22.25
N GLY A 341 9.08 -11.81 21.30
CA GLY A 341 7.68 -12.05 20.99
C GLY A 341 7.02 -10.98 20.12
N PHE A 342 7.72 -9.89 19.78
CA PHE A 342 7.29 -8.96 18.73
C PHE A 342 7.42 -9.62 17.35
N TYR A 343 7.13 -8.91 16.27
CA TYR A 343 7.36 -9.41 14.91
C TYR A 343 8.86 -9.61 14.66
N LYS A 344 9.23 -10.58 13.81
CA LYS A 344 10.64 -10.74 13.41
C LYS A 344 11.09 -9.51 12.63
N ILE A 345 12.04 -8.78 13.20
CA ILE A 345 12.65 -7.60 12.59
C ILE A 345 13.69 -8.06 11.56
N SER A 346 13.55 -7.59 10.32
CA SER A 346 14.53 -7.78 9.25
C SER A 346 15.63 -6.73 9.29
N GLY A 347 15.31 -5.54 9.79
CA GLY A 347 16.24 -4.45 10.04
C GLY A 347 15.48 -3.20 10.48
N SER A 348 16.22 -2.14 10.81
CA SER A 348 15.67 -0.94 11.45
C SER A 348 16.34 0.31 10.92
N LEU A 349 15.59 1.41 10.89
CA LEU A 349 16.12 2.77 10.80
C LEU A 349 15.98 3.42 12.18
N GLU A 350 17.11 3.67 12.84
CA GLU A 350 17.19 4.36 14.14
C GLU A 350 17.53 5.83 13.96
N PHE A 351 16.99 6.71 14.82
CA PHE A 351 17.19 8.16 14.77
C PHE A 351 17.05 8.85 16.12
#